data_AF-M5BR00-F1
#
_entry.id   AF-M5BR00-F1
#
_cell.length_a   1.000
_cell.length_b   1.000
_cell.length_c   1.000
_cell.angle_alpha   90.00
_cell.angle_beta   90.00
_cell.angle_gamma   90.00
#
_symmetry.space_group_name_H-M   'P 1'
#
loop_
_entity.id
_entity.type
_entity.pdbx_description
1 polymer ?
#
loop_
_entity_poly.entity_id
_entity_poly.type
_entity_poly.pdbx_seq_one_letter_code
_entity_poly.pdbx_strand_id
1 'polypeptide(L)'
;MFTFGVNALTQFKNRLWEWKPLCHALLGISHLQDVRPDLLDAARKGLAAEGPEPEDQGKEADELEVVAFTALRPDILSDSDGLTEPPEDVSDKIMFIVNNLAPSNFEAKLDEMRAKFGVEYSRWFARYLVEQRVSLEANNQGLYMRLLEGLVQEPDQESNSGLEKAPLGKYVLHETYMRAAQLLNAEKTISSSSERRVLKNLASWLGQLTLARDKPILHRNLSFKDLLLEGFDTDRLIVAIPFICAILEQCSRSRIFRPPNPWLMAVLALLAEFYHFAELKLNLKFEIEVLCKALDIDLDKVEAAGILRARVSAQGMGADNGLPDFVQDGDAFGFEHPELRRSWRRDDRSDRGDRG
;
A
#
# COMPACT_ATOMS: atom_id res chain seq x y z
N MET A 1 -11.45 -10.58 -8.34
CA MET A 1 -11.92 -9.16 -8.26
C MET A 1 -12.73 -8.73 -9.47
N PHE A 2 -12.39 -9.17 -10.69
CA PHE A 2 -13.11 -8.80 -11.93
C PHE A 2 -14.62 -9.12 -11.90
N THR A 3 -15.03 -10.31 -11.44
CA THR A 3 -16.44 -10.70 -11.31
C THR A 3 -17.23 -9.84 -10.34
N PHE A 4 -16.63 -9.41 -9.22
CA PHE A 4 -17.27 -8.49 -8.27
C PHE A 4 -17.46 -7.10 -8.89
N GLY A 5 -16.43 -6.56 -9.55
CA GLY A 5 -16.49 -5.27 -10.24
C GLY A 5 -17.55 -5.25 -11.35
N VAL A 6 -17.61 -6.29 -12.18
CA VAL A 6 -18.61 -6.42 -13.26
C VAL A 6 -20.03 -6.56 -12.69
N ASN A 7 -20.22 -7.30 -11.59
CA ASN A 7 -21.52 -7.43 -10.93
C ASN A 7 -21.96 -6.10 -10.30
N ALA A 8 -21.06 -5.36 -9.66
CA ALA A 8 -21.35 -4.03 -9.13
C ALA A 8 -21.72 -3.04 -10.25
N LEU A 9 -20.95 -2.99 -11.34
CA LEU A 9 -21.24 -2.15 -12.50
C LEU A 9 -22.59 -2.48 -13.15
N THR A 10 -23.00 -3.76 -13.13
CA THR A 10 -24.31 -4.17 -13.64
C THR A 10 -25.46 -3.60 -12.81
N GLN A 11 -25.29 -3.42 -11.49
CA GLN A 11 -26.30 -2.81 -10.62
C GLN A 11 -26.45 -1.30 -10.84
N PHE A 12 -25.37 -0.62 -11.25
CA PHE A 12 -25.36 0.83 -11.47
C PHE A 12 -25.42 1.24 -12.95
N LYS A 13 -25.64 0.29 -13.87
CA LYS A 13 -25.71 0.51 -15.33
C LYS A 13 -26.59 1.69 -15.75
N ASN A 14 -27.72 1.87 -15.08
CA ASN A 14 -28.70 2.93 -15.41
C ASN A 14 -28.32 4.31 -14.87
N ARG A 15 -27.31 4.38 -13.99
CA ARG A 15 -26.78 5.60 -13.38
C ARG A 15 -25.37 5.95 -13.87
N LEU A 16 -24.82 5.19 -14.82
CA LEU A 16 -23.47 5.42 -15.35
C LEU A 16 -23.29 6.84 -15.93
N TRP A 17 -24.36 7.45 -16.45
CA TRP A 17 -24.36 8.83 -16.95
C TRP A 17 -24.03 9.88 -15.86
N GLU A 18 -24.22 9.56 -14.58
CA GLU A 18 -23.85 10.43 -13.45
C GLU A 18 -22.31 10.53 -13.29
N TRP A 19 -21.55 9.57 -13.84
CA TRP A 19 -20.10 9.49 -13.71
C TRP A 19 -19.42 9.35 -15.08
N LYS A 20 -19.36 10.46 -15.82
CA LYS A 20 -18.71 10.53 -17.15
C LYS A 20 -17.24 10.05 -17.16
N PRO A 21 -16.39 10.36 -16.15
CA PRO A 21 -15.02 9.85 -16.10
C PRO A 21 -14.95 8.31 -15.99
N LEU A 22 -15.85 7.71 -15.22
CA LEU A 22 -15.97 6.25 -15.11
C LEU A 22 -16.38 5.63 -16.46
N CYS A 23 -17.27 6.29 -17.22
CA CYS A 23 -17.64 5.84 -18.56
C CYS A 23 -16.44 5.84 -19.53
N HIS A 24 -15.58 6.85 -19.48
CA HIS A 24 -14.35 6.87 -20.27
C HIS A 24 -13.37 5.77 -19.85
N ALA A 25 -13.18 5.56 -18.55
CA ALA A 25 -12.32 4.49 -18.03
C ALA A 25 -12.83 3.10 -18.46
N LEU A 26 -14.14 2.85 -18.41
CA LEU A 26 -14.74 1.58 -18.85
C LEU A 26 -14.52 1.34 -20.35
N LEU A 27 -14.55 2.39 -21.18
CA LEU A 27 -14.29 2.29 -22.62
C LEU A 27 -12.82 2.03 -22.96
N GLY A 28 -11.89 2.33 -22.05
CA GLY A 28 -10.46 2.03 -22.21
C GLY A 28 -10.08 0.59 -21.87
N ILE A 29 -11.02 -0.22 -21.36
CA ILE A 29 -10.74 -1.61 -20.95
C ILE A 29 -11.03 -2.57 -22.12
N SER A 30 -9.99 -3.00 -22.83
CA SER A 30 -10.11 -3.84 -24.04
C SER A 30 -10.84 -5.17 -23.79
N HIS A 31 -10.57 -5.84 -22.67
CA HIS A 31 -11.17 -7.13 -22.34
C HIS A 31 -12.63 -7.03 -21.83
N LEU A 32 -13.13 -5.82 -21.55
CA LEU A 32 -14.53 -5.62 -21.14
C LEU A 32 -15.48 -5.73 -22.34
N GLN A 33 -14.97 -5.47 -23.55
CA GLN A 33 -15.72 -5.56 -24.81
C GLN A 33 -16.18 -6.99 -25.11
N ASP A 34 -15.31 -7.97 -24.85
CA ASP A 34 -15.60 -9.38 -25.15
C ASP A 34 -16.50 -10.02 -24.09
N VAL A 35 -16.45 -9.52 -22.85
CA VAL A 35 -17.14 -10.15 -21.72
C VAL A 35 -18.53 -9.54 -21.45
N ARG A 36 -18.69 -8.20 -21.56
CA ARG A 36 -19.97 -7.50 -21.29
C ARG A 36 -20.14 -6.26 -22.17
N PRO A 37 -20.48 -6.43 -23.47
CA PRO A 37 -20.69 -5.30 -24.39
C PRO A 37 -21.84 -4.38 -23.96
N ASP A 38 -22.81 -4.89 -23.20
CA ASP A 38 -23.96 -4.14 -22.71
C ASP A 38 -23.62 -3.05 -21.69
N LEU A 39 -22.48 -3.15 -20.99
CA LEU A 39 -21.96 -2.12 -20.10
C LEU A 39 -21.24 -1.01 -20.88
N LEU A 40 -20.53 -1.37 -21.96
CA LEU A 40 -19.91 -0.39 -22.85
C LEU A 40 -20.96 0.41 -23.63
N ASP A 41 -22.03 -0.23 -24.07
CA ASP A 41 -23.16 0.46 -24.69
C ASP A 41 -23.85 1.42 -23.72
N ALA A 42 -23.96 1.05 -22.45
CA ALA A 42 -24.49 1.93 -21.41
C ALA A 42 -23.54 3.10 -21.09
N ALA A 43 -22.24 2.87 -21.08
CA ALA A 43 -21.24 3.93 -20.91
C ALA A 43 -21.22 4.91 -22.10
N ARG A 44 -21.31 4.41 -23.34
CA ARG A 44 -21.44 5.26 -24.56
C ARG A 44 -22.73 6.08 -24.55
N LYS A 45 -23.85 5.45 -24.17
CA LYS A 45 -25.14 6.16 -24.02
C LYS A 45 -25.10 7.18 -22.89
N GLY A 46 -24.42 6.88 -21.78
CA GLY A 46 -24.27 7.81 -20.66
C GLY A 46 -23.39 9.01 -20.98
N LEU A 47 -22.38 8.84 -21.85
CA LEU A 47 -21.58 9.95 -22.37
C LEU A 47 -22.33 10.82 -23.40
N ALA A 48 -23.23 10.21 -24.17
CA ALA A 48 -24.06 10.90 -25.16
C ALA A 48 -25.34 11.54 -24.57
N ALA A 49 -25.69 11.23 -23.31
CA ALA A 49 -26.83 11.81 -22.64
C ALA A 49 -26.50 13.20 -22.09
N GLU A 50 -27.05 14.24 -22.70
CA GLU A 50 -27.13 15.59 -22.11
C GLU A 50 -28.22 15.61 -21.02
N GLY A 51 -27.93 15.03 -19.86
CA GLY A 51 -28.72 15.24 -18.65
C GLY A 51 -28.51 16.64 -18.07
N PRO A 52 -29.41 17.14 -17.20
CA PRO A 52 -29.25 18.44 -16.58
C PRO A 52 -27.90 18.48 -15.87
N GLU A 53 -27.08 19.48 -16.22
CA GLU A 53 -25.77 19.67 -15.61
C GLU A 53 -25.93 19.74 -14.09
N PRO A 54 -25.13 19.00 -13.31
CA PRO A 54 -25.13 19.18 -11.86
C PRO A 54 -24.73 20.63 -11.59
N GLU A 55 -25.55 21.34 -10.81
CA GLU A 55 -25.28 22.70 -10.36
C GLU A 55 -23.85 22.77 -9.78
N ASP A 56 -23.10 23.75 -10.29
CA ASP A 56 -21.72 24.07 -9.98
C ASP A 56 -21.51 24.30 -8.47
N GLN A 57 -21.30 23.22 -7.73
CA GLN A 57 -20.58 23.26 -6.47
C GLN A 57 -19.11 23.14 -6.83
N GLY A 58 -18.44 24.28 -6.91
CA GLY A 58 -16.99 24.42 -7.14
C GLY A 58 -16.15 23.63 -6.13
N LYS A 59 -16.02 22.34 -6.39
CA LYS A 59 -14.92 21.48 -5.96
C LYS A 59 -14.38 20.89 -7.24
N GLU A 60 -13.18 21.31 -7.59
CA GLU A 60 -12.34 20.63 -8.58
C GLU A 60 -12.54 19.13 -8.40
N ALA A 61 -13.20 18.51 -9.39
CA ALA A 61 -13.28 17.07 -9.46
C ALA A 61 -11.86 16.61 -9.73
N ASP A 62 -11.17 16.26 -8.65
CA ASP A 62 -9.86 15.62 -8.65
C ASP A 62 -9.89 14.54 -9.74
N GLU A 63 -9.19 14.77 -10.85
CA GLU A 63 -8.94 13.71 -11.82
C GLU A 63 -8.39 12.55 -11.00
N LEU A 64 -9.05 11.39 -11.01
CA LEU A 64 -8.60 10.22 -10.25
C LEU A 64 -7.18 9.87 -10.72
N GLU A 65 -6.18 10.43 -10.03
CA GLU A 65 -4.77 10.27 -10.36
C GLU A 65 -4.47 8.78 -10.24
N VAL A 66 -4.14 8.14 -11.36
CA VAL A 66 -3.76 6.72 -11.36
C VAL A 66 -2.39 6.63 -10.70
N VAL A 67 -2.38 6.43 -9.39
CA VAL A 67 -1.16 6.24 -8.61
C VAL A 67 -0.55 4.87 -8.91
N ALA A 68 0.77 4.82 -9.06
CA ALA A 68 1.50 3.59 -9.39
C ALA A 68 1.51 2.58 -8.24
N PHE A 69 1.53 3.06 -7.00
CA PHE A 69 1.53 2.24 -5.80
C PHE A 69 0.27 2.50 -4.96
N THR A 70 -0.52 1.45 -4.75
CA THR A 70 -1.69 1.45 -3.85
C THR A 70 -1.44 0.61 -2.59
N ALA A 71 -0.29 -0.07 -2.52
CA ALA A 71 0.08 -0.94 -1.42
C ALA A 71 0.40 -0.21 -0.11
N LEU A 72 0.68 1.10 -0.15
CA LEU A 72 0.94 1.94 1.02
C LEU A 72 -0.24 2.88 1.30
N ARG A 73 -0.89 2.69 2.45
CA ARG A 73 -2.11 3.40 2.85
C ARG A 73 -1.98 3.94 4.28
N PRO A 74 -1.69 5.24 4.43
CA PRO A 74 -1.74 5.93 5.71
C PRO A 74 -3.14 5.82 6.33
N ASP A 75 -3.22 5.71 7.67
CA ASP A 75 -4.51 5.73 8.37
C ASP A 75 -5.18 7.10 8.24
N ILE A 76 -6.51 7.15 8.13
CA ILE A 76 -7.24 8.42 8.11
C ILE A 76 -7.27 9.00 9.52
N LEU A 77 -6.71 10.20 9.71
CA LEU A 77 -6.81 10.95 10.96
C LEU A 77 -8.17 11.63 11.08
N SER A 78 -8.68 11.76 12.30
CA SER A 78 -9.97 12.41 12.57
C SER A 78 -9.86 13.94 12.42
N ASP A 79 -10.98 14.63 12.13
CA ASP A 79 -10.99 16.11 12.05
C ASP A 79 -10.61 16.79 13.38
N SER A 80 -10.83 16.12 14.52
CA SER A 80 -10.36 16.58 15.83
C SER A 80 -8.84 16.53 15.99
N ASP A 81 -8.13 15.81 15.13
CA ASP A 81 -6.67 15.73 15.10
C ASP A 81 -6.07 16.88 14.24
N GLY A 82 -6.71 18.06 14.21
CA GLY A 82 -6.32 19.19 13.37
C GLY A 82 -4.85 19.61 13.51
N LEU A 83 -4.25 20.07 12.42
CA LEU A 83 -2.88 20.61 12.43
C LEU A 83 -2.87 21.97 13.13
N THR A 84 -2.49 21.99 14.41
CA THR A 84 -2.34 23.25 15.16
C THR A 84 -0.89 23.70 15.10
N GLU A 85 -0.67 24.85 14.47
CA GLU A 85 0.66 25.47 14.40
C GLU A 85 0.95 26.23 15.70
N PRO A 86 2.13 26.02 16.32
CA PRO A 86 2.56 26.80 17.47
C PRO A 86 2.73 28.28 17.13
N PRO A 87 2.66 29.18 18.13
CA PRO A 87 3.17 30.54 17.99
C PRO A 87 4.63 30.55 17.50
N GLU A 88 5.00 31.59 16.75
CA GLU A 88 6.31 31.71 16.08
C GLU A 88 7.50 31.52 17.05
N ASP A 89 7.40 32.09 18.26
CA ASP A 89 8.44 31.94 19.29
C ASP A 89 8.59 30.50 19.78
N VAL A 90 7.49 29.75 19.83
CA VAL A 90 7.48 28.32 20.21
C VAL A 90 8.00 27.47 19.07
N SER A 91 7.54 27.69 17.84
CA SER A 91 8.01 26.94 16.67
C SER A 91 9.50 27.15 16.43
N ASP A 92 9.98 28.39 16.48
CA ASP A 92 11.40 28.71 16.30
C ASP A 92 12.26 28.06 17.37
N LYS A 93 11.79 28.07 18.62
CA LYS A 93 12.51 27.41 19.73
C LYS A 93 12.57 25.90 19.54
N ILE A 94 11.47 25.26 19.12
CA ILE A 94 11.43 23.83 18.82
C ILE A 94 12.39 23.51 17.67
N MET A 95 12.31 24.23 16.56
CA MET A 95 13.20 24.01 15.42
C MET A 95 14.67 24.22 15.79
N PHE A 96 14.97 25.26 16.58
CA PHE A 96 16.32 25.51 17.08
C PHE A 96 16.86 24.34 17.92
N ILE A 97 16.02 23.75 18.79
CA ILE A 97 16.39 22.60 19.60
C ILE A 97 16.73 21.40 18.71
N VAL A 98 15.85 21.06 17.77
CA VAL A 98 16.07 19.92 16.87
C VAL A 98 17.30 20.13 15.97
N ASN A 99 17.51 21.36 15.49
CA ASN A 99 18.67 21.74 14.68
C ASN A 99 20.01 21.56 15.41
N ASN A 100 20.04 21.80 16.72
CA ASN A 100 21.26 21.78 17.53
C ASN A 100 21.36 20.56 18.45
N LEU A 101 20.55 19.53 18.20
CA LEU A 101 20.54 18.33 19.01
C LEU A 101 21.81 17.51 18.78
N ALA A 102 22.53 17.22 19.87
CA ALA A 102 23.75 16.42 19.86
C ALA A 102 23.78 15.48 21.08
N PRO A 103 24.53 14.36 21.02
CA PRO A 103 24.63 13.45 22.17
C PRO A 103 25.12 14.13 23.47
N SER A 104 25.99 15.14 23.34
CA SER A 104 26.59 15.87 24.45
C SER A 104 25.64 16.85 25.15
N ASN A 105 24.62 17.34 24.46
CA ASN A 105 23.68 18.34 24.98
C ASN A 105 22.23 17.81 25.08
N PHE A 106 22.03 16.51 24.84
CA PHE A 106 20.73 15.91 24.66
C PHE A 106 19.79 16.14 25.85
N GLU A 107 20.22 15.84 27.08
CA GLU A 107 19.36 15.95 28.27
C GLU A 107 18.89 17.39 28.49
N ALA A 108 19.81 18.36 28.43
CA ALA A 108 19.48 19.77 28.55
C ALA A 108 18.49 20.24 27.47
N LYS A 109 18.68 19.78 26.22
CA LYS A 109 17.79 20.11 25.10
C LYS A 109 16.43 19.43 25.21
N LEU A 110 16.37 18.23 25.75
CA LEU A 110 15.12 17.52 26.02
C LEU A 110 14.31 18.25 27.09
N ASP A 111 14.94 18.72 28.17
CA ASP A 111 14.25 19.49 29.21
C ASP A 111 13.77 20.86 28.69
N GLU A 112 14.58 21.56 27.88
CA GLU A 112 14.14 22.77 27.17
C GLU A 112 12.93 22.50 26.27
N MET A 113 12.92 21.36 25.57
CA MET A 113 11.84 20.95 24.69
C MET A 113 10.56 20.66 25.49
N ARG A 114 10.65 19.86 26.56
CA ARG A 114 9.51 19.53 27.43
C ARG A 114 8.84 20.76 28.03
N ALA A 115 9.62 21.78 28.40
CA ALA A 115 9.09 23.03 28.96
C ALA A 115 8.29 23.88 27.95
N LYS A 116 8.48 23.65 26.64
CA LYS A 116 7.86 24.43 25.56
C LYS A 116 6.87 23.64 24.72
N PHE A 117 6.98 22.32 24.71
CA PHE A 117 6.19 21.45 23.86
C PHE A 117 4.79 21.22 24.43
N GLY A 118 3.78 21.75 23.73
CA GLY A 118 2.37 21.45 23.95
C GLY A 118 1.92 20.20 23.19
N VAL A 119 1.07 19.38 23.82
CA VAL A 119 0.52 18.15 23.21
C VAL A 119 -0.31 18.48 21.96
N GLU A 120 -0.95 19.64 21.94
CA GLU A 120 -1.71 20.19 20.80
C GLU A 120 -0.86 20.37 19.53
N TYR A 121 0.45 20.60 19.69
CA TYR A 121 1.38 20.78 18.56
C TYR A 121 1.96 19.47 18.03
N SER A 122 1.54 18.32 18.58
CA SER A 122 2.14 17.01 18.25
C SER A 122 2.09 16.69 16.75
N ARG A 123 0.98 17.02 16.07
CA ARG A 123 0.84 16.76 14.63
C ARG A 123 1.74 17.68 13.79
N TRP A 124 1.81 18.97 14.15
CA TRP A 124 2.70 19.93 13.49
C TRP A 124 4.16 19.50 13.65
N PHE A 125 4.54 19.12 14.86
CA PHE A 125 5.90 18.69 15.14
C PHE A 125 6.25 17.38 14.42
N ALA A 126 5.32 16.42 14.38
CA ALA A 126 5.49 15.18 13.62
C ALA A 126 5.75 15.45 12.14
N ARG A 127 4.97 16.33 11.52
CA ARG A 127 5.16 16.72 10.11
C ARG A 127 6.52 17.37 9.89
N TYR A 128 6.86 18.38 10.71
CA TYR A 128 8.17 19.05 10.65
C TYR A 128 9.32 18.05 10.78
N LEU A 129 9.27 17.18 11.79
CA LEU A 129 10.31 16.21 12.09
C LEU A 129 10.50 15.23 10.93
N VAL A 130 9.41 14.67 10.41
CA VAL A 130 9.45 13.70 9.31
C VAL A 130 9.92 14.38 8.01
N GLU A 131 9.30 15.49 7.64
CA GLU A 131 9.50 16.13 6.34
C GLU A 131 10.86 16.84 6.25
N GLN A 132 11.25 17.60 7.28
CA GLN A 132 12.41 18.50 7.22
C GLN A 132 13.68 17.92 7.87
N ARG A 133 13.58 16.87 8.69
CA ARG A 133 14.71 16.36 9.47
C ARG A 133 15.03 14.91 9.13
N VAL A 134 14.12 14.00 9.49
CA VAL A 134 14.29 12.54 9.33
C VAL A 134 14.55 12.14 7.89
N SER A 135 13.86 12.78 6.94
CA SER A 135 13.97 12.50 5.50
C SER A 135 15.34 12.88 4.92
N LEU A 136 16.04 13.85 5.53
CA LEU A 136 17.31 14.41 5.04
C LEU A 136 18.54 13.92 5.82
N GLU A 137 18.37 13.67 7.11
CA GLU A 137 19.46 13.48 8.08
C GLU A 137 19.48 12.05 8.68
N ALA A 138 19.78 11.05 7.86
CA ALA A 138 19.84 9.64 8.28
C ALA A 138 20.67 9.39 9.56
N ASN A 139 21.81 10.07 9.69
CA ASN A 139 22.72 9.91 10.83
C ASN A 139 22.13 10.38 12.16
N ASN A 140 21.14 11.29 12.13
CA ASN A 140 20.52 11.86 13.31
C ASN A 140 19.23 11.13 13.71
N GLN A 141 18.76 10.15 12.91
CA GLN A 141 17.53 9.41 13.20
C GLN A 141 17.53 8.77 14.59
N GLY A 142 18.66 8.21 15.04
CA GLY A 142 18.77 7.66 16.39
C GLY A 142 18.53 8.71 17.50
N LEU A 143 19.00 9.95 17.31
CA LEU A 143 18.77 11.05 18.25
C LEU A 143 17.30 11.50 18.21
N TYR A 144 16.69 11.56 17.03
CA TYR A 144 15.27 11.88 16.89
C TYR A 144 14.37 10.84 17.54
N MET A 145 14.71 9.55 17.42
CA MET A 145 14.00 8.49 18.12
C MET A 145 14.06 8.70 19.63
N ARG A 146 15.26 8.95 20.16
CA ARG A 146 15.47 9.18 21.60
C ARG A 146 14.73 10.43 22.09
N LEU A 147 14.68 11.50 21.28
CA LEU A 147 13.91 12.71 21.56
C LEU A 147 12.41 12.40 21.66
N LEU A 148 11.86 11.66 20.70
CA LEU A 148 10.45 11.25 20.71
C LEU A 148 10.11 10.39 21.93
N GLU A 149 10.98 9.47 22.31
CA GLU A 149 10.82 8.69 23.54
C GLU A 149 10.84 9.59 24.78
N GLY A 150 11.80 10.51 24.88
CA GLY A 150 11.91 11.44 25.99
C GLY A 150 10.72 12.38 26.11
N LEU A 151 10.11 12.81 25.00
CA LEU A 151 8.92 13.67 25.01
C LEU A 151 7.65 12.94 25.45
N VAL A 152 7.65 11.62 25.38
CA VAL A 152 6.49 10.79 25.68
C VAL A 152 6.62 10.05 27.02
N GLN A 153 7.83 9.92 27.55
CA GLN A 153 8.05 9.40 28.89
C GLN A 153 7.41 10.31 29.93
N GLU A 154 6.34 9.83 30.55
CA GLU A 154 5.79 10.38 31.79
C GLU A 154 6.73 10.00 32.96
N PRO A 155 6.98 10.90 33.94
CA PRO A 155 7.89 10.66 35.06
C PRO A 155 7.59 9.38 35.87
N ASP A 156 6.35 8.88 35.84
CA ASP A 156 5.85 7.82 36.73
C ASP A 156 5.56 6.48 36.02
N GLN A 157 5.90 6.30 34.72
CA GLN A 157 5.64 5.03 34.01
C GLN A 157 6.90 4.44 33.36
N GLU A 158 7.47 3.42 34.03
CA GLU A 158 8.65 2.64 33.65
C GLU A 158 8.44 1.67 32.47
N SER A 159 7.43 1.88 31.62
CA SER A 159 7.14 0.96 30.50
C SER A 159 7.64 1.51 29.16
N ASN A 160 8.34 0.65 28.42
CA ASN A 160 8.94 0.87 27.09
C ASN A 160 7.95 1.22 25.95
N SER A 161 6.67 1.44 26.28
CA SER A 161 5.52 1.56 25.36
C SER A 161 5.00 3.00 25.21
N GLY A 162 5.56 4.00 25.91
CA GLY A 162 5.03 5.37 25.92
C GLY A 162 4.71 5.91 24.51
N LEU A 163 5.67 5.81 23.58
CA LEU A 163 5.52 6.29 22.20
C LEU A 163 4.32 5.68 21.45
N GLU A 164 3.86 4.48 21.81
CA GLU A 164 2.72 3.80 21.18
C GLU A 164 1.38 4.43 21.53
N LYS A 165 1.25 4.89 22.77
CA LYS A 165 -0.01 5.36 23.33
C LYS A 165 -0.16 6.88 23.20
N ALA A 166 0.94 7.59 22.96
CA ALA A 166 0.91 9.03 22.83
C ALA A 166 0.38 9.49 21.47
N PRO A 167 -0.39 10.59 21.44
CA PRO A 167 -0.80 11.24 20.20
C PRO A 167 0.39 11.52 19.26
N LEU A 168 1.53 11.94 19.81
CA LEU A 168 2.74 12.24 19.05
C LEU A 168 3.26 11.03 18.24
N GLY A 169 3.34 9.85 18.84
CA GLY A 169 3.85 8.67 18.13
C GLY A 169 2.92 8.22 17.00
N LYS A 170 1.59 8.32 17.20
CA LYS A 170 0.59 8.11 16.15
C LYS A 170 0.81 9.07 14.98
N TYR A 171 0.99 10.36 15.25
CA TYR A 171 1.21 11.35 14.20
C TYR A 171 2.54 11.14 13.47
N VAL A 172 3.63 10.84 14.19
CA VAL A 172 4.93 10.59 13.54
C VAL A 172 4.86 9.39 12.60
N LEU A 173 4.19 8.31 13.00
CA LEU A 173 4.00 7.14 12.14
C LEU A 173 3.11 7.48 10.92
N HIS A 174 2.01 8.22 11.13
CA HIS A 174 1.13 8.67 10.06
C HIS A 174 1.86 9.55 9.03
N GLU A 175 2.58 10.59 9.48
CA GLU A 175 3.33 11.49 8.61
C GLU A 175 4.45 10.75 7.87
N THR A 176 5.06 9.74 8.50
CA THR A 176 6.04 8.85 7.84
C THR A 176 5.41 8.08 6.69
N TYR A 177 4.23 7.48 6.90
CA TYR A 177 3.51 6.78 5.83
C TYR A 177 3.06 7.73 4.71
N MET A 178 2.49 8.88 5.07
CA MET A 178 2.06 9.90 4.11
C MET A 178 3.21 10.34 3.21
N ARG A 179 4.35 10.68 3.82
CA ARG A 179 5.51 11.16 3.06
C ARG A 179 6.13 10.06 2.20
N ALA A 180 6.19 8.83 2.69
CA ALA A 180 6.65 7.69 1.92
C ALA A 180 5.73 7.41 0.71
N ALA A 181 4.41 7.49 0.88
CA ALA A 181 3.45 7.28 -0.21
C ALA A 181 3.57 8.33 -1.31
N GLN A 182 3.75 9.60 -0.93
CA GLN A 182 4.03 10.69 -1.88
C GLN A 182 5.30 10.42 -2.70
N LEU A 183 6.39 10.04 -2.04
CA LEU A 183 7.67 9.80 -2.71
C LEU A 183 7.67 8.52 -3.55
N LEU A 184 6.97 7.46 -3.14
CA LEU A 184 6.84 6.25 -3.95
C LEU A 184 6.11 6.52 -5.28
N ASN A 185 5.09 7.37 -5.25
CA ASN A 185 4.29 7.68 -6.44
C ASN A 185 4.86 8.81 -7.30
N ALA A 186 5.71 9.68 -6.75
CA ALA A 186 6.30 10.78 -7.51
C ALA A 186 7.26 10.32 -8.63
N GLU A 187 7.02 10.77 -9.86
CA GLU A 187 7.90 10.53 -11.02
C GLU A 187 9.34 10.96 -10.78
N LYS A 188 9.50 12.06 -10.04
CA LYS A 188 10.81 12.60 -9.68
C LYS A 188 11.67 11.59 -8.93
N THR A 189 11.07 10.69 -8.16
CA THR A 189 11.81 9.68 -7.39
C THR A 189 12.46 8.62 -8.29
N ILE A 190 11.85 8.30 -9.44
CA ILE A 190 12.43 7.34 -10.39
C ILE A 190 13.69 7.91 -11.04
N SER A 191 13.66 9.20 -11.40
CA SER A 191 14.77 9.86 -12.10
C SER A 191 15.86 10.36 -11.12
N SER A 192 15.49 10.86 -9.95
CA SER A 192 16.41 11.53 -9.02
C SER A 192 17.01 10.61 -7.96
N SER A 193 18.34 10.49 -7.94
CA SER A 193 19.05 9.76 -6.88
C SER A 193 18.92 10.41 -5.50
N SER A 194 18.76 11.73 -5.43
CA SER A 194 18.56 12.44 -4.16
C SER A 194 17.19 12.10 -3.56
N GLU A 195 16.13 12.10 -4.35
CA GLU A 195 14.78 11.71 -3.90
C GLU A 195 14.74 10.23 -3.46
N ARG A 196 15.44 9.34 -4.19
CA ARG A 196 15.61 7.94 -3.76
C ARG A 196 16.30 7.82 -2.40
N ARG A 197 17.31 8.66 -2.13
CA ARG A 197 17.97 8.70 -0.82
C ARG A 197 17.00 9.18 0.26
N VAL A 198 16.17 10.19 -0.01
CA VAL A 198 15.13 10.66 0.93
C VAL A 198 14.13 9.54 1.24
N LEU A 199 13.65 8.83 0.21
CA LEU A 199 12.75 7.69 0.38
C LEU A 199 13.41 6.56 1.20
N LYS A 200 14.69 6.25 0.93
CA LYS A 200 15.45 5.24 1.69
C LYS A 200 15.63 5.63 3.16
N ASN A 201 15.83 6.92 3.44
CA ASN A 201 15.91 7.43 4.81
C ASN A 201 14.57 7.24 5.55
N LEU A 202 13.44 7.52 4.89
CA LEU A 202 12.10 7.31 5.46
C LEU A 202 11.77 5.83 5.67
N ALA A 203 12.20 4.96 4.76
CA ALA A 203 12.10 3.51 4.92
C ALA A 203 12.83 3.02 6.18
N SER A 204 14.10 3.41 6.33
CA SER A 204 14.87 3.07 7.53
C SER A 204 14.21 3.60 8.80
N TRP A 205 13.71 4.84 8.76
CA TRP A 205 12.98 5.44 9.88
C TRP A 205 11.70 4.68 10.22
N LEU A 206 10.90 4.30 9.23
CA LEU A 206 9.70 3.48 9.43
C LEU A 206 10.04 2.15 10.09
N GLY A 207 11.09 1.47 9.65
CA GLY A 207 11.57 0.23 10.28
C GLY A 207 12.03 0.44 11.73
N GLN A 208 12.67 1.58 12.03
CA GLN A 208 13.07 1.95 13.39
C GLN A 208 11.89 2.28 14.30
N LEU A 209 10.84 2.93 13.77
CA LEU A 209 9.60 3.21 14.51
C LEU A 209 8.78 1.96 14.80
N THR A 210 8.93 0.91 13.98
CA THR A 210 8.07 -0.27 14.00
C THR A 210 8.85 -1.55 14.31
N LEU A 211 9.43 -2.18 13.29
CA LEU A 211 10.04 -3.51 13.36
C LEU A 211 11.15 -3.60 14.43
N ALA A 212 12.06 -2.62 14.49
CA ALA A 212 13.14 -2.60 15.48
C ALA A 212 12.62 -2.52 16.94
N ARG A 213 11.37 -2.09 17.11
CA ARG A 213 10.67 -2.00 18.41
C ARG A 213 9.67 -3.13 18.60
N ASP A 214 9.83 -4.22 17.86
CA ASP A 214 8.95 -5.39 17.94
C ASP A 214 7.47 -5.07 17.62
N LYS A 215 7.22 -4.06 16.79
CA LYS A 215 5.88 -3.71 16.30
C LYS A 215 5.68 -4.13 14.85
N PRO A 216 4.54 -4.75 14.52
CA PRO A 216 4.24 -5.09 13.14
C PRO A 216 3.94 -3.86 12.31
N ILE A 217 4.33 -3.91 11.05
CA ILE A 217 3.74 -3.09 9.99
C ILE A 217 2.50 -3.84 9.50
N LEU A 218 1.32 -3.26 9.71
CA LEU A 218 0.06 -3.92 9.35
C LEU A 218 -0.10 -3.96 7.83
N HIS A 219 -0.56 -5.10 7.30
CA HIS A 219 -0.82 -5.27 5.86
C HIS A 219 -1.77 -4.21 5.28
N ARG A 220 -2.74 -3.74 6.08
CA ARG A 220 -3.67 -2.67 5.66
C ARG A 220 -2.97 -1.33 5.42
N ASN A 221 -1.83 -1.10 6.06
CA ASN A 221 -1.04 0.12 5.97
C ASN A 221 0.08 -0.01 4.95
N LEU A 222 0.77 -1.16 4.90
CA LEU A 222 1.79 -1.43 3.89
C LEU A 222 1.82 -2.93 3.55
N SER A 223 1.45 -3.28 2.32
CA SER A 223 1.63 -4.62 1.77
C SER A 223 2.94 -4.70 0.99
N PHE A 224 3.95 -5.35 1.58
CA PHE A 224 5.26 -5.57 0.93
C PHE A 224 5.14 -6.39 -0.36
N LYS A 225 4.24 -7.38 -0.35
CA LYS A 225 3.95 -8.21 -1.51
C LYS A 225 3.37 -7.36 -2.64
N ASP A 226 2.31 -6.59 -2.36
CA ASP A 226 1.66 -5.80 -3.40
C ASP A 226 2.58 -4.69 -3.89
N LEU A 227 3.38 -4.07 -3.01
CA LEU A 227 4.35 -3.04 -3.40
C LEU A 227 5.40 -3.58 -4.38
N LEU A 228 5.93 -4.80 -4.17
CA LEU A 228 6.90 -5.41 -5.10
C LEU A 228 6.25 -5.75 -6.45
N LEU A 229 5.02 -6.25 -6.43
CA LEU A 229 4.30 -6.62 -7.66
C LEU A 229 3.85 -5.38 -8.45
N GLU A 230 3.31 -4.36 -7.78
CA GLU A 230 3.00 -3.05 -8.37
C GLU A 230 4.27 -2.41 -8.94
N GLY A 231 5.39 -2.49 -8.21
CA GLY A 231 6.68 -1.98 -8.68
C GLY A 231 7.22 -2.71 -9.91
N PHE A 232 6.93 -4.01 -10.03
CA PHE A 232 7.25 -4.78 -11.24
C PHE A 232 6.37 -4.37 -12.41
N ASP A 233 5.04 -4.36 -12.21
CA ASP A 233 4.05 -4.06 -13.24
C ASP A 233 4.19 -2.62 -13.79
N THR A 234 4.71 -1.69 -12.98
CA THR A 234 4.86 -0.26 -13.34
C THR A 234 6.30 0.16 -13.67
N ASP A 235 7.26 -0.77 -13.75
CA ASP A 235 8.70 -0.53 -13.94
C ASP A 235 9.33 0.42 -12.88
N ARG A 236 8.86 0.31 -11.64
CA ARG A 236 9.28 1.10 -10.47
C ARG A 236 10.04 0.32 -9.42
N LEU A 237 10.61 -0.83 -9.77
CA LEU A 237 11.44 -1.63 -8.85
C LEU A 237 12.65 -0.86 -8.30
N ILE A 238 13.12 0.16 -9.03
CA ILE A 238 14.21 1.04 -8.58
C ILE A 238 13.88 1.84 -7.31
N VAL A 239 12.60 2.03 -6.99
CA VAL A 239 12.15 2.65 -5.74
C VAL A 239 11.61 1.60 -4.75
N ALA A 240 10.89 0.59 -5.23
CA ALA A 240 10.23 -0.40 -4.36
C ALA A 240 11.23 -1.32 -3.62
N ILE A 241 12.23 -1.87 -4.30
CA ILE A 241 13.19 -2.81 -3.68
C ILE A 241 14.02 -2.09 -2.61
N PRO A 242 14.69 -0.95 -2.88
CA PRO A 242 15.47 -0.27 -1.85
C PRO A 242 14.63 0.20 -0.66
N PHE A 243 13.38 0.62 -0.90
CA PHE A 243 12.45 0.99 0.17
C PHE A 243 12.16 -0.18 1.10
N ILE A 244 11.80 -1.35 0.55
CA ILE A 244 11.55 -2.55 1.35
C ILE A 244 12.80 -3.03 2.07
N CYS A 245 13.94 -3.09 1.37
CA CYS A 245 15.18 -3.54 1.98
C CYS A 245 15.59 -2.67 3.18
N ALA A 246 15.49 -1.34 3.05
CA ALA A 246 15.82 -0.44 4.15
C ALA A 246 14.88 -0.56 5.36
N ILE A 247 13.61 -0.92 5.17
CA ILE A 247 12.70 -1.24 6.28
C ILE A 247 13.11 -2.55 6.95
N LEU A 248 13.30 -3.62 6.15
CA LEU A 248 13.58 -4.96 6.64
C LEU A 248 14.96 -5.08 7.30
N GLU A 249 15.92 -4.23 6.94
CA GLU A 249 17.24 -4.18 7.60
C GLU A 249 17.09 -3.95 9.12
N GLN A 250 16.06 -3.22 9.53
CA GLN A 250 15.76 -2.93 10.94
C GLN A 250 15.31 -4.17 11.73
N CYS A 251 14.92 -5.26 11.06
CA CYS A 251 14.62 -6.54 11.70
C CYS A 251 15.82 -7.13 12.46
N SER A 252 17.06 -6.81 12.04
CA SER A 252 18.28 -7.24 12.75
C SER A 252 18.32 -6.78 14.22
N ARG A 253 17.64 -5.65 14.52
CA ARG A 253 17.55 -5.06 15.86
C ARG A 253 16.32 -5.53 16.65
N SER A 254 15.41 -6.25 15.99
CA SER A 254 14.17 -6.77 16.59
C SER A 254 14.40 -8.10 17.30
N ARG A 255 13.65 -8.33 18.37
CA ARG A 255 13.58 -9.65 19.03
C ARG A 255 12.58 -10.56 18.34
N ILE A 256 11.50 -10.00 17.78
CA ILE A 256 10.38 -10.73 17.16
C ILE A 256 10.55 -10.93 15.65
N PHE A 257 10.96 -9.89 14.93
CA PHE A 257 10.98 -9.85 13.46
C PHE A 257 12.31 -10.29 12.84
N ARG A 258 13.24 -10.85 13.61
CA ARG A 258 14.47 -11.44 13.09
C ARG A 258 14.25 -12.87 12.54
N PRO A 259 15.12 -13.41 11.68
CA PRO A 259 15.02 -14.79 11.22
C PRO A 259 14.96 -15.79 12.39
N PRO A 260 14.18 -16.89 12.28
CA PRO A 260 13.37 -17.32 11.14
C PRO A 260 11.89 -16.87 11.23
N ASN A 261 11.61 -15.60 11.55
CA ASN A 261 10.24 -15.08 11.61
C ASN A 261 9.46 -15.35 10.29
N PRO A 262 8.29 -16.02 10.32
CA PRO A 262 7.58 -16.43 9.10
C PRO A 262 7.17 -15.27 8.19
N TRP A 263 6.78 -14.12 8.77
CA TRP A 263 6.43 -12.94 7.99
C TRP A 263 7.65 -12.38 7.26
N LEU A 264 8.79 -12.24 7.95
CA LEU A 264 10.05 -11.81 7.34
C LEU A 264 10.47 -12.78 6.24
N MET A 265 10.47 -14.09 6.53
CA MET A 265 10.89 -15.11 5.57
C MET A 265 10.01 -15.15 4.33
N ALA A 266 8.69 -14.89 4.46
CA ALA A 266 7.79 -14.79 3.31
C ALA A 266 8.14 -13.61 2.38
N VAL A 267 8.52 -12.45 2.95
CA VAL A 267 8.95 -11.30 2.14
C VAL A 267 10.31 -11.56 1.50
N LEU A 268 11.24 -12.21 2.22
CA LEU A 268 12.55 -12.59 1.68
C LEU A 268 12.45 -13.63 0.58
N ALA A 269 11.53 -14.60 0.69
CA ALA A 269 11.24 -15.57 -0.37
C ALA A 269 10.77 -14.90 -1.65
N LEU A 270 9.99 -13.82 -1.54
CA LEU A 270 9.59 -13.02 -2.69
C LEU A 270 10.78 -12.22 -3.24
N LEU A 271 11.58 -11.57 -2.39
CA LEU A 271 12.78 -10.86 -2.85
C LEU A 271 13.80 -11.80 -3.54
N ALA A 272 13.97 -13.02 -3.05
CA ALA A 272 14.77 -14.06 -3.70
C ALA A 272 14.22 -14.44 -5.08
N GLU A 273 12.90 -14.54 -5.21
CA GLU A 273 12.26 -14.75 -6.52
C GLU A 273 12.59 -13.59 -7.49
N PHE A 274 12.48 -12.34 -7.03
CA PHE A 274 12.88 -11.18 -7.83
C PHE A 274 14.36 -11.22 -8.21
N TYR A 275 15.24 -11.56 -7.27
CA TYR A 275 16.69 -11.64 -7.49
C TYR A 275 17.07 -12.63 -8.60
N HIS A 276 16.46 -13.81 -8.60
CA HIS A 276 16.78 -14.88 -9.55
C HIS A 276 16.01 -14.78 -10.87
N PHE A 277 14.76 -14.31 -10.88
CA PHE A 277 13.84 -14.47 -12.02
C PHE A 277 13.31 -13.18 -12.64
N ALA A 278 13.52 -11.99 -12.03
CA ALA A 278 12.97 -10.73 -12.55
C ALA A 278 13.93 -9.89 -13.40
N GLU A 279 15.03 -10.47 -13.89
CA GLU A 279 16.07 -9.78 -14.70
C GLU A 279 16.51 -8.41 -14.12
N LEU A 280 16.69 -8.35 -12.79
CA LEU A 280 17.01 -7.10 -12.11
C LEU A 280 18.36 -6.50 -12.53
N LYS A 281 18.39 -5.17 -12.59
CA LYS A 281 19.63 -4.39 -12.66
C LYS A 281 20.54 -4.72 -11.46
N LEU A 282 21.85 -4.74 -11.69
CA LEU A 282 22.85 -5.17 -10.70
C LEU A 282 22.76 -4.42 -9.36
N ASN A 283 22.45 -3.12 -9.40
CA ASN A 283 22.27 -2.32 -8.20
C ASN A 283 21.11 -2.81 -7.32
N LEU A 284 20.02 -3.32 -7.91
CA LEU A 284 18.89 -3.87 -7.15
C LEU A 284 19.20 -5.25 -6.59
N LYS A 285 19.96 -6.07 -7.33
CA LYS A 285 20.49 -7.34 -6.82
C LYS A 285 21.38 -7.12 -5.60
N PHE A 286 22.29 -6.14 -5.68
CA PHE A 286 23.17 -5.78 -4.57
C PHE A 286 22.39 -5.32 -3.33
N GLU A 287 21.32 -4.54 -3.48
CA GLU A 287 20.48 -4.13 -2.33
C GLU A 287 19.86 -5.35 -1.61
N ILE A 288 19.45 -6.39 -2.34
CA ILE A 288 18.93 -7.64 -1.73
C ILE A 288 20.06 -8.41 -1.03
N GLU A 289 21.24 -8.51 -1.65
CA GLU A 289 22.40 -9.17 -1.02
C GLU A 289 22.85 -8.46 0.27
N VAL A 290 22.85 -7.13 0.28
CA VAL A 290 23.18 -6.33 1.46
C VAL A 290 22.16 -6.58 2.58
N LEU A 291 20.86 -6.63 2.25
CA LEU A 291 19.81 -6.98 3.22
C LEU A 291 20.05 -8.37 3.81
N CYS A 292 20.28 -9.38 2.97
CA CYS A 292 20.51 -10.75 3.44
C CYS A 292 21.74 -10.83 4.35
N LYS A 293 22.83 -10.13 4.02
CA LYS A 293 24.01 -10.02 4.89
C LYS A 293 23.69 -9.34 6.22
N ALA A 294 22.90 -8.27 6.22
CA ALA A 294 22.50 -7.57 7.45
C ALA A 294 21.62 -8.42 8.37
N LEU A 295 20.88 -9.39 7.81
CA LEU A 295 20.02 -10.31 8.55
C LEU A 295 20.66 -11.67 8.86
N ASP A 296 21.93 -11.87 8.48
CA ASP A 296 22.66 -13.15 8.59
C ASP A 296 21.94 -14.30 7.86
N ILE A 297 21.51 -14.04 6.62
CA ILE A 297 20.79 -14.99 5.76
C ILE A 297 21.62 -15.28 4.51
N ASP A 298 21.74 -16.56 4.21
CA ASP A 298 22.30 -17.05 2.96
C ASP A 298 21.20 -17.05 1.87
N LEU A 299 21.30 -16.10 0.92
CA LEU A 299 20.29 -15.89 -0.13
C LEU A 299 20.07 -17.15 -0.97
N ASP A 300 21.12 -17.93 -1.23
CA ASP A 300 21.04 -19.15 -2.05
C ASP A 300 20.24 -20.28 -1.37
N LYS A 301 20.05 -20.19 -0.05
CA LYS A 301 19.23 -21.14 0.72
C LYS A 301 17.77 -20.71 0.88
N VAL A 302 17.42 -19.49 0.46
CA VAL A 302 16.05 -18.99 0.56
C VAL A 302 15.22 -19.56 -0.59
N GLU A 303 14.17 -20.32 -0.26
CA GLU A 303 13.25 -20.84 -1.26
C GLU A 303 12.42 -19.70 -1.87
N ALA A 304 12.46 -19.57 -3.20
CA ALA A 304 11.73 -18.54 -3.93
C ALA A 304 10.21 -18.79 -3.94
N ALA A 305 9.40 -17.78 -3.64
CA ALA A 305 7.95 -17.91 -3.41
C ALA A 305 7.12 -18.41 -4.61
N GLY A 306 7.56 -18.15 -5.85
CA GLY A 306 6.85 -18.55 -7.09
C GLY A 306 5.66 -17.65 -7.47
N ILE A 307 5.46 -16.54 -6.78
CA ILE A 307 4.34 -15.61 -6.97
C ILE A 307 4.52 -14.82 -8.27
N LEU A 308 5.73 -14.30 -8.52
CA LEU A 308 6.03 -13.52 -9.71
C LEU A 308 5.91 -14.39 -10.96
N ARG A 309 6.47 -15.59 -10.95
CA ARG A 309 6.41 -16.52 -12.09
C ARG A 309 4.97 -16.93 -12.42
N ALA A 310 4.15 -17.20 -11.40
CA ALA A 310 2.74 -17.50 -11.60
C ALA A 310 1.99 -16.31 -12.23
N ARG A 311 2.31 -15.07 -11.82
CA ARG A 311 1.72 -13.85 -12.37
C ARG A 311 2.11 -13.64 -13.84
N VAL A 312 3.39 -13.77 -14.18
CA VAL A 312 3.88 -13.64 -15.57
C VAL A 312 3.27 -14.73 -16.46
N SER A 313 3.18 -15.97 -15.98
CA SER A 313 2.56 -17.07 -16.73
C SER A 313 1.08 -16.82 -16.99
N ALA A 314 0.34 -16.30 -16.01
CA ALA A 314 -1.06 -15.93 -16.17
C ALA A 314 -1.27 -14.76 -17.14
N GLN A 315 -0.34 -13.79 -17.17
CA GLN A 315 -0.36 -12.70 -18.14
C GLN A 315 -0.03 -13.18 -19.56
N GLY A 316 0.92 -14.11 -19.71
CA GLY A 316 1.28 -14.72 -20.99
C GLY A 316 0.16 -15.57 -21.60
N MET A 317 -0.59 -16.31 -20.78
CA MET A 317 -1.77 -17.07 -21.22
C MET A 317 -2.94 -16.19 -21.70
N GLY A 318 -2.92 -14.88 -21.43
CA GLY A 318 -3.90 -13.92 -21.96
C GLY A 318 -3.52 -13.32 -23.31
N ALA A 319 -2.25 -13.42 -23.72
CA ALA A 319 -1.74 -12.89 -24.99
C ALA A 319 -1.58 -13.97 -26.07
N ASP A 320 -1.48 -15.24 -25.68
CA ASP A 320 -1.36 -16.39 -26.58
C ASP A 320 -2.57 -17.33 -26.45
N ASN A 321 -3.77 -16.77 -26.60
CA ASN A 321 -4.97 -17.54 -26.91
C ASN A 321 -5.39 -17.22 -28.35
N GLY A 322 -4.58 -17.67 -29.30
CA GLY A 322 -5.19 -18.40 -30.41
C GLY A 322 -6.00 -19.52 -29.78
N LEU A 323 -7.33 -19.43 -29.86
CA LEU A 323 -8.26 -20.44 -29.36
C LEU A 323 -7.69 -21.84 -29.66
N PRO A 324 -7.56 -22.75 -28.68
CA PRO A 324 -7.25 -24.14 -29.00
C PRO A 324 -8.36 -24.64 -29.93
N ASP A 325 -7.93 -25.07 -31.11
CA ASP A 325 -8.78 -25.55 -32.20
C ASP A 325 -9.43 -26.86 -31.74
N PHE A 326 -10.56 -26.73 -31.04
CA PHE A 326 -11.33 -27.87 -30.58
C PHE A 326 -12.82 -27.68 -30.83
N VAL A 327 -13.19 -27.12 -32.00
CA VAL A 327 -14.44 -27.49 -32.71
C VAL A 327 -14.29 -27.18 -34.21
N GLN A 328 -13.51 -27.98 -34.92
CA GLN A 328 -13.76 -28.25 -36.35
C GLN A 328 -13.55 -29.73 -36.58
N ASP A 329 -14.58 -30.50 -36.27
CA ASP A 329 -15.05 -31.55 -37.17
C ASP A 329 -16.44 -31.98 -36.69
N GLY A 330 -17.42 -31.70 -37.54
CA GLY A 330 -18.74 -32.26 -37.38
C GLY A 330 -18.64 -33.75 -37.66
N ASP A 331 -18.79 -34.55 -36.62
CA ASP A 331 -19.29 -35.90 -36.78
C ASP A 331 -20.33 -36.20 -35.71
N ALA A 332 -21.44 -36.72 -36.21
CA ALA A 332 -22.68 -36.96 -35.51
C ALA A 332 -22.50 -37.99 -34.39
N PHE A 333 -22.58 -37.55 -33.13
CA PHE A 333 -22.88 -38.45 -32.03
C PHE A 333 -24.40 -38.55 -31.86
N GLY A 334 -24.95 -39.55 -32.54
CA GLY A 334 -26.33 -39.99 -32.37
C GLY A 334 -26.59 -40.43 -30.93
N PHE A 335 -27.57 -39.77 -30.30
CA PHE A 335 -28.29 -40.30 -29.16
C PHE A 335 -29.76 -40.43 -29.55
N GLU A 336 -30.07 -41.47 -30.32
CA GLU A 336 -31.41 -42.05 -30.35
C GLU A 336 -31.33 -43.43 -29.68
N HIS A 337 -31.76 -43.53 -28.42
CA HIS A 337 -32.55 -44.69 -28.02
C HIS A 337 -33.50 -44.34 -26.86
N PRO A 338 -34.76 -44.82 -26.89
CA PRO A 338 -35.87 -44.20 -26.18
C PRO A 338 -36.37 -45.12 -25.07
N GLU A 339 -35.73 -45.14 -23.91
CA GLU A 339 -36.33 -45.67 -22.68
C GLU A 339 -35.85 -44.82 -21.51
N LEU A 340 -36.72 -44.58 -20.50
CA LEU A 340 -36.57 -43.62 -19.39
C LEU A 340 -37.22 -42.23 -19.57
N ARG A 341 -38.34 -42.17 -20.31
CA ARG A 341 -39.38 -41.14 -20.08
C ARG A 341 -40.68 -41.80 -19.60
N ARG A 342 -40.75 -42.10 -18.30
CA ARG A 342 -41.99 -42.27 -17.50
C ARG A 342 -41.53 -42.45 -16.04
N SER A 343 -42.22 -41.78 -15.10
CA SER A 343 -41.73 -41.43 -13.75
C SER A 343 -40.68 -40.32 -13.84
N TRP A 344 -40.98 -39.02 -13.76
CA TRP A 344 -41.68 -38.34 -12.68
C TRP A 344 -42.40 -37.09 -13.22
N ARG A 345 -43.73 -37.15 -13.30
CA ARG A 345 -44.65 -36.00 -13.33
C ARG A 345 -45.87 -36.42 -12.52
N ARG A 346 -46.35 -35.54 -11.64
CA ARG A 346 -47.21 -35.75 -10.46
C ARG A 346 -46.35 -36.01 -9.22
N ASP A 347 -46.32 -35.18 -8.19
CA ASP A 347 -47.32 -34.24 -7.68
C ASP A 347 -46.62 -33.02 -7.07
N ASP A 348 -47.07 -31.82 -7.42
CA ASP A 348 -47.05 -30.70 -6.49
C ASP A 348 -47.91 -29.55 -7.05
N ARG A 349 -49.19 -29.54 -6.66
CA ARG A 349 -49.94 -28.31 -6.39
C ARG A 349 -51.30 -28.62 -5.76
N SER A 350 -51.54 -27.88 -4.68
CA SER A 350 -52.80 -27.48 -4.06
C SER A 350 -53.68 -28.56 -3.44
N ASP A 351 -53.88 -28.48 -2.11
CA ASP A 351 -55.15 -27.92 -1.67
C ASP A 351 -55.08 -27.17 -0.33
N ARG A 352 -55.85 -26.09 -0.24
CA ARG A 352 -56.19 -25.36 0.98
C ARG A 352 -57.56 -25.86 1.44
N GLY A 353 -57.78 -25.92 2.76
CA GLY A 353 -59.08 -25.55 3.32
C GLY A 353 -59.92 -26.64 4.00
N ASP A 354 -59.91 -26.56 5.34
CA ASP A 354 -61.08 -26.29 6.20
C ASP A 354 -62.17 -27.36 6.46
N ARG A 355 -62.45 -27.50 7.77
CA ARG A 355 -63.69 -27.90 8.47
C ARG A 355 -64.24 -29.34 8.37
N GLY A 356 -64.54 -29.87 9.56
CA GLY A 356 -65.41 -31.01 9.81
C GLY A 356 -65.15 -31.64 11.16
#